data_AF-A0A7C5P175-F1
#
_entry.id   AF-A0A7C5P175-F1
#
_cell.length_a   1.000
_cell.length_b   1.000
_cell.length_c   1.000
_cell.angle_alpha   90.00
_cell.angle_beta   90.00
_cell.angle_gamma   90.00
#
_symmetry.space_group_name_H-M   'P 1'
#
loop_
_entity.id
_entity.type
_entity.pdbx_description
1 polymer ?
#
loop_
_entity_poly.entity_id
_entity_poly.type
_entity_poly.pdbx_seq_one_letter_code
_entity_poly.pdbx_strand_id
1 'polypeptide(L)' 'AGGMLLSGVCPHAMPNEIYETKTVATNSPKAAHYVPELCGVPVHFGNTRKCIDAAISGRWS' A
#
# COMPACT_ATOMS: atom_id res chain seq x y z
N ALA A 1 -9.09 10.47 -10.05
CA ALA A 1 -8.19 9.98 -8.99
C ALA A 1 -8.42 10.83 -7.74
N GLY A 2 -8.52 10.23 -6.56
CA GLY A 2 -8.82 10.90 -5.29
C GLY A 2 -7.93 10.42 -4.14
N GLY A 3 -6.64 10.22 -4.41
CA GLY A 3 -5.69 9.68 -3.43
C GLY A 3 -5.41 10.64 -2.29
N MET A 4 -5.19 10.09 -1.09
CA MET A 4 -4.74 10.85 0.08
C MET A 4 -3.21 11.00 0.05
N LEU A 5 -2.73 12.24 0.12
CA LEU A 5 -1.31 12.53 0.25
C LEU A 5 -0.93 12.65 1.73
N LEU A 6 0.10 11.92 2.13
CA LEU A 6 0.65 11.92 3.48
C LEU A 6 2.08 12.47 3.44
N SER A 7 2.46 13.23 4.47
CA SER A 7 3.81 13.78 4.64
C SER A 7 4.22 13.73 6.11
N GLY A 8 5.53 13.69 6.37
CA GLY A 8 6.11 13.67 7.72
C GLY A 8 6.19 12.29 8.37
N VAL A 9 5.52 11.28 7.82
CA VAL A 9 5.57 9.89 8.32
C VAL A 9 5.52 8.88 7.17
N CYS A 10 6.09 7.70 7.41
CA CYS A 10 5.88 6.55 6.53
C CYS A 10 4.44 6.03 6.70
N PRO A 11 3.70 5.66 5.62
CA PRO A 11 2.33 5.17 5.73
C PRO A 11 2.17 3.95 6.65
N HIS A 12 3.23 3.16 6.82
CA HIS A 12 3.23 1.95 7.66
C HIS A 12 3.58 2.21 9.13
N ALA A 13 3.97 3.44 9.48
CA ALA A 13 4.23 3.84 10.86
C ALA A 13 2.95 4.27 11.60
N MET A 14 1.82 4.36 10.89
CA MET A 14 0.53 4.70 11.47
C MET A 14 -0.32 3.44 11.71
N PRO A 15 -1.12 3.39 12.79
CA PRO A 15 -2.02 2.27 13.04
C PRO A 15 -2.90 1.99 11.84
N ASN A 16 -3.00 0.72 11.43
CA ASN A 16 -3.82 0.29 10.29
C ASN A 16 -5.31 0.62 10.48
N GLU A 17 -5.75 0.79 11.72
CA GLU A 17 -7.10 1.23 12.12
C GLU A 17 -7.48 2.60 11.52
N ILE A 18 -6.50 3.45 11.21
CA ILE A 18 -6.73 4.78 10.63
C ILE A 18 -7.12 4.69 9.14
N TYR A 19 -6.65 3.65 8.46
CA TYR A 19 -6.84 3.49 7.01
C TYR A 19 -7.78 2.36 6.64
N GLU A 20 -8.22 1.56 7.62
CA GLU A 20 -9.05 0.36 7.43
C GLU A 20 -8.57 -0.52 6.27
N THR A 21 -7.24 -0.60 6.11
CA THR A 21 -6.61 -1.17 4.92
C THR A 21 -6.69 -2.69 4.95
N LYS A 22 -7.22 -3.30 3.88
CA LYS A 22 -7.35 -4.76 3.74
C LYS A 22 -6.19 -5.40 2.97
N THR A 23 -5.54 -4.64 2.09
CA THR A 23 -4.40 -5.08 1.27
C THR A 23 -3.63 -3.85 0.81
N VAL A 24 -2.33 -3.99 0.55
CA VAL A 24 -1.46 -2.90 0.08
C VAL A 24 -0.83 -3.27 -1.26
N ALA A 25 -0.88 -2.35 -2.22
CA ALA A 25 -0.05 -2.42 -3.42
C ALA A 25 1.13 -1.45 -3.29
N THR A 26 2.36 -1.92 -3.55
CA THR A 26 3.56 -1.08 -3.41
C THR A 26 4.61 -1.39 -4.48
N ASN A 27 5.36 -0.36 -4.87
CA ASN A 27 6.54 -0.47 -5.73
C ASN A 27 7.86 -0.46 -4.95
N SER A 28 7.79 -0.44 -3.61
CA SER A 28 8.95 -0.47 -2.73
C SER A 28 9.24 -1.92 -2.30
N PRO A 29 10.40 -2.49 -2.68
CA PRO A 29 10.79 -3.83 -2.22
C PRO A 29 10.88 -3.91 -0.70
N LYS A 30 11.36 -2.83 -0.06
CA LYS A 30 11.45 -2.74 1.40
C LYS A 30 10.06 -2.86 2.01
N ALA A 31 9.10 -2.09 1.53
CA ALA A 31 7.71 -2.14 2.02
C ALA A 31 7.07 -3.50 1.78
N ALA A 32 7.29 -4.10 0.60
CA ALA A 32 6.78 -5.44 0.32
C ALA A 32 7.26 -6.49 1.33
N HIS A 33 8.45 -6.32 1.88
CA HIS A 33 9.01 -7.24 2.88
C HIS A 33 8.43 -7.04 4.28
N TYR A 34 8.41 -5.81 4.82
CA TYR A 34 8.06 -5.59 6.24
C TYR A 34 6.56 -5.36 6.48
N VAL A 35 5.79 -4.88 5.50
CA VAL A 35 4.38 -4.51 5.71
C VAL A 35 3.49 -5.71 6.09
N PRO A 36 3.66 -6.91 5.53
CA PRO A 36 2.88 -8.07 5.96
C PRO A 36 3.02 -8.33 7.45
N GLU A 37 4.24 -8.17 7.98
CA GLU A 37 4.55 -8.40 9.40
C GLU A 37 4.14 -7.22 10.29
N LEU A 38 4.48 -5.99 9.90
CA LEU A 38 4.20 -4.79 10.70
C LEU A 38 2.71 -4.43 10.74
N CYS A 39 2.00 -4.65 9.64
CA CYS A 39 0.63 -4.18 9.46
C CYS A 39 -0.38 -5.34 9.44
N GLY A 40 0.07 -6.60 9.33
CA GLY A 40 -0.82 -7.77 9.31
C GLY A 40 -1.71 -7.85 8.07
N VAL A 41 -1.33 -7.20 6.97
CA VAL A 41 -2.10 -7.15 5.72
C VAL A 41 -1.32 -7.74 4.56
N PRO A 42 -1.97 -8.46 3.63
CA PRO A 42 -1.30 -8.96 2.43
C PRO A 42 -0.79 -7.81 1.56
N VAL A 43 0.32 -8.06 0.85
CA VAL A 43 0.98 -7.08 0.00
C VAL A 43 1.13 -7.59 -1.43
N HIS A 44 0.86 -6.70 -2.38
CA HIS A 44 1.10 -6.87 -3.79
C HIS A 44 2.30 -6.00 -4.22
N PHE A 45 3.37 -6.64 -4.67
CA PHE A 45 4.57 -5.95 -5.16
C PHE A 45 4.57 -5.87 -6.69
N GLY A 46 4.76 -4.68 -7.23
CA GLY A 46 4.83 -4.44 -8.67
C GLY A 46 5.42 -3.09 -9.02
N ASN A 47 5.58 -2.79 -10.31
CA ASN A 47 6.06 -1.46 -10.71
C ASN A 47 4.98 -0.37 -10.49
N THR A 48 5.39 0.89 -10.55
CA THR A 48 4.50 2.05 -10.34
C THR A 48 3.28 2.00 -11.25
N ARG A 49 3.44 1.57 -12.51
CA ARG A 49 2.34 1.47 -13.48
C ARG A 49 1.26 0.50 -12.98
N LYS A 50 1.66 -0.70 -12.55
CA LYS A 50 0.76 -1.73 -12.02
C LYS A 50 0.06 -1.28 -10.74
N CYS A 51 0.77 -0.58 -9.85
CA CYS A 51 0.16 0.01 -8.65
C CYS A 51 -0.90 1.06 -8.99
N ILE A 52 -0.65 1.93 -9.99
CA ILE A 52 -1.62 2.93 -10.44
C ILE A 52 -2.82 2.26 -11.11
N ASP A 53 -2.59 1.28 -11.99
CA ASP A 53 -3.67 0.55 -12.67
C ASP A 53 -4.56 -0.18 -11.65
N ALA A 54 -3.96 -0.77 -10.60
CA ALA A 54 -4.71 -1.37 -9.50
C ALA A 54 -5.48 -0.34 -8.67
N ALA A 55 -4.90 0.84 -8.41
CA ALA A 55 -5.57 1.92 -7.68
C ALA A 55 -6.79 2.48 -8.45
N ILE A 56 -6.74 2.51 -9.79
CA ILE A 56 -7.84 2.98 -10.63
C ILE A 56 -8.91 1.89 -10.80
N SER A 57 -8.50 0.64 -11.04
CA SER A 57 -9.41 -0.45 -11.37
C SER A 57 -9.97 -1.20 -10.16
N GLY A 58 -9.36 -1.03 -8.98
CA GLY A 58 -9.66 -1.79 -7.76
C GLY A 58 -9.24 -3.27 -7.82
N ARG A 59 -8.45 -3.67 -8.81
CA ARG A 59 -8.03 -5.07 -9.03
C ARG A 59 -6.54 -5.18 -9.27
N TRP A 60 -5.92 -6.23 -8.75
CA TRP A 60 -4.54 -6.58 -9.04
C TRP A 60 -4.49 -7.51 -10.27
N SER A 61 -3.84 -7.07 -11.35
CA SER A 61 -3.67 -7.83 -12.61
C SER A 61 -2.24 -7.72 -13.12
#